data_AF-A0A0Q9A6J5-F1
#
_entry.id   AF-A0A0Q9A6J5-F1
#
_cell.length_a   1.000
_cell.length_b   1.000
_cell.length_c   1.000
_cell.angle_alpha   90.00
_cell.angle_beta   90.00
_cell.angle_gamma   90.00
#
_symmetry.space_group_name_H-M   'P 1'
#
loop_
_entity.id
_entity.type
_entity.pdbx_description
1 polymer ?
#
loop_
_entity_poly.entity_id
_entity_poly.type
_entity_poly.pdbx_seq_one_letter_code
_entity_poly.pdbx_strand_id
1 'polypeptide(L)'
;MLPDQVALATLDEIVRGDYPAAAADFNPTMQSLLPTQALQQSWDLYQQVFGAYQSHGVPENIQRGDVTVVNVPLQMTRRPGQFRLSVQPDGTVASLTFLKEGVPVP
;
A
#
# COMPACT_ATOMS: atom_id res chain seq x y z
N MET A 1 -12.13 4.06 9.79
CA MET A 1 -11.41 2.77 9.93
C MET A 1 -10.10 3.04 10.64
N LEU A 2 -9.52 2.04 11.31
CA LEU A 2 -8.16 2.19 11.85
C LEU A 2 -7.14 2.20 10.70
N PRO A 3 -5.96 2.83 10.85
CA PRO A 3 -4.98 2.94 9.76
C PRO A 3 -4.54 1.60 9.16
N ASP A 4 -4.36 0.58 10.01
CA ASP A 4 -4.04 -0.78 9.60
C ASP A 4 -5.16 -1.42 8.77
N GLN A 5 -6.42 -1.19 9.13
CA GLN A 5 -7.57 -1.66 8.37
C GLN A 5 -7.65 -0.99 7.00
N VAL A 6 -7.37 0.31 6.90
CA VAL A 6 -7.29 1.02 5.60
C VAL A 6 -6.19 0.39 4.73
N ALA A 7 -5.02 0.11 5.31
CA ALA A 7 -3.92 -0.51 4.60
C ALA A 7 -4.25 -1.92 4.09
N LEU A 8 -4.82 -2.77 4.95
CA LEU A 8 -5.20 -4.13 4.57
C LEU A 8 -6.30 -4.15 3.51
N ALA A 9 -7.34 -3.33 3.67
CA ALA A 9 -8.38 -3.20 2.65
C ALA A 9 -7.78 -2.76 1.31
N THR A 10 -6.98 -1.68 1.29
CA THR A 10 -6.33 -1.21 0.06
C THR A 10 -5.46 -2.29 -0.60
N LEU A 11 -4.73 -3.07 0.20
CA LEU A 11 -3.91 -4.18 -0.32
C LEU A 11 -4.76 -5.30 -0.91
N ASP A 12 -5.84 -5.70 -0.22
CA ASP A 12 -6.77 -6.73 -0.71
C ASP A 12 -7.40 -6.33 -2.04
N GLU A 13 -7.77 -5.05 -2.18
CA GLU A 13 -8.27 -4.45 -3.41
C GLU A 13 -7.28 -4.54 -4.58
N ILE A 14 -6.00 -4.22 -4.32
CA ILE A 14 -4.93 -4.32 -5.31
C ILE A 14 -4.68 -5.77 -5.72
N VAL A 15 -4.67 -6.70 -4.76
CA VAL A 15 -4.43 -8.13 -4.99
C VAL A 15 -5.58 -8.76 -5.80
N ARG A 16 -6.84 -8.33 -5.57
CA ARG A 16 -8.00 -8.77 -6.37
C ARG A 16 -8.16 -8.05 -7.70
N GLY A 17 -7.30 -7.08 -8.00
CA GLY A 17 -7.30 -6.31 -9.25
C GLY A 17 -8.38 -5.22 -9.32
N ASP A 18 -8.99 -4.85 -8.21
CA ASP A 18 -10.02 -3.81 -8.12
C ASP A 18 -9.39 -2.46 -7.76
N TYR A 19 -8.62 -1.93 -8.72
CA TYR A 19 -7.92 -0.66 -8.55
C TYR A 19 -8.83 0.57 -8.33
N PRO A 20 -10.05 0.65 -8.90
CA PRO A 20 -11.00 1.70 -8.54
C PRO A 20 -11.36 1.68 -7.05
N ALA A 21 -11.60 0.51 -6.47
CA ALA A 21 -11.86 0.40 -5.04
C ALA A 21 -10.61 0.68 -4.20
N ALA A 22 -9.43 0.21 -4.60
CA ALA A 22 -8.17 0.54 -3.93
C ALA A 22 -7.89 2.05 -3.86
N ALA A 23 -8.25 2.79 -4.91
CA ALA A 23 -8.04 4.23 -4.99
C ALA A 23 -9.19 5.07 -4.38
N ALA A 24 -10.26 4.44 -3.89
CA ALA A 24 -11.44 5.14 -3.38
C ALA A 24 -11.11 6.04 -2.17
N ASP A 25 -10.19 5.56 -1.31
CA ASP A 25 -9.77 6.28 -0.11
C ASP A 25 -8.57 7.21 -0.34
N PHE A 26 -8.07 7.34 -1.58
CA PHE A 26 -6.98 8.26 -1.88
C PHE A 26 -7.45 9.69 -1.69
N ASN A 27 -6.63 10.52 -1.05
CA ASN A 27 -6.90 11.94 -0.99
C ASN A 27 -6.80 12.58 -2.41
N PRO A 28 -7.35 13.79 -2.63
CA PRO A 28 -7.39 14.39 -3.97
C PRO A 28 -6.02 14.52 -4.64
N THR A 29 -4.99 14.84 -3.87
CA THR A 29 -3.60 14.92 -4.36
C THR A 29 -3.13 13.56 -4.86
N MET A 30 -3.39 12.50 -4.11
CA MET A 30 -2.98 11.14 -4.42
C MET A 30 -3.76 10.56 -5.60
N GLN A 31 -5.05 10.88 -5.75
CA GLN A 31 -5.82 10.53 -6.95
C GLN A 31 -5.22 11.14 -8.22
N SER A 32 -4.67 12.36 -8.14
CA SER A 32 -4.00 13.01 -9.27
C SER A 32 -2.62 12.41 -9.57
N LEU A 33 -1.86 12.01 -8.55
CA LEU A 33 -0.49 11.53 -8.70
C LEU A 33 -0.40 10.03 -8.98
N LEU A 34 -1.33 9.25 -8.43
CA LEU A 34 -1.40 7.80 -8.55
C LEU A 34 -2.82 7.40 -8.98
N PRO A 35 -3.24 7.72 -10.21
CA PRO A 35 -4.51 7.24 -10.74
C PRO A 35 -4.52 5.71 -10.81
N THR A 36 -5.72 5.13 -10.90
CA THR A 36 -5.94 3.67 -10.90
C THR A 36 -5.04 2.91 -11.86
N GLN A 37 -4.84 3.43 -13.07
CA GLN A 37 -3.95 2.83 -14.08
C GLN A 37 -2.48 2.83 -13.63
N ALA A 38 -2.01 3.92 -13.01
CA ALA A 38 -0.64 4.02 -12.51
C ALA A 38 -0.42 3.11 -11.29
N LEU A 39 -1.44 2.96 -10.44
CA LEU A 39 -1.43 1.99 -9.33
C LEU A 39 -1.28 0.55 -9.84
N GLN A 40 -2.08 0.18 -10.84
CA GLN A 40 -1.99 -1.12 -11.49
C GLN A 40 -0.59 -1.38 -12.06
N GLN A 41 -0.08 -0.45 -12.87
CA GLN A 41 1.25 -0.56 -13.47
C GLN A 41 2.35 -0.72 -12.41
N SER A 42 2.24 0.02 -11.30
CA SER A 42 3.20 -0.07 -10.19
C SER A 42 3.18 -1.45 -9.53
N TRP A 43 1.99 -2.04 -9.35
CA TRP A 43 1.85 -3.40 -8.82
C TRP A 43 2.39 -4.46 -9.79
N ASP A 44 2.10 -4.32 -11.08
CA ASP A 44 2.60 -5.23 -12.12
C ASP A 44 4.14 -5.23 -12.17
N LEU A 45 4.75 -4.04 -12.17
CA LEU A 45 6.21 -3.90 -12.13
C LEU A 45 6.80 -4.50 -10.85
N TYR A 46 6.11 -4.32 -9.72
CA TYR A 46 6.53 -4.91 -8.46
C TYR A 46 6.54 -6.45 -8.53
N GLN A 47 5.46 -7.06 -9.04
CA GLN A 47 5.35 -8.52 -9.19
C GLN A 47 6.35 -9.09 -10.22
N GLN A 48 6.72 -8.33 -11.25
CA GLN A 48 7.78 -8.74 -12.18
C GLN A 48 9.13 -8.93 -11.48
N VAL A 49 9.41 -8.18 -10.42
CA VAL A 49 10.67 -8.24 -9.67
C VAL A 49 10.58 -9.20 -8.48
N PHE A 50 9.53 -9.09 -7.69
CA PHE A 50 9.36 -9.81 -6.41
C PHE A 50 8.65 -11.16 -6.55
N GLY A 51 8.03 -11.42 -7.71
CA GLY A 51 7.19 -12.58 -7.93
C GLY A 51 5.71 -12.29 -7.64
N ALA A 52 4.87 -13.31 -7.81
CA ALA A 52 3.45 -13.19 -7.53
C ALA A 52 3.20 -13.08 -6.02
N TYR A 53 2.17 -12.32 -5.63
CA TYR A 53 1.73 -12.24 -4.24
C TYR A 53 1.26 -13.61 -3.71
N GLN A 54 1.59 -13.92 -2.46
CA GLN A 54 1.13 -15.14 -1.77
C GLN A 54 0.29 -14.80 -0.54
N SER A 55 0.81 -13.94 0.33
CA SER A 55 0.19 -13.54 1.59
C SER A 55 0.88 -12.30 2.16
N HIS A 56 0.35 -11.76 3.26
CA HIS A 56 0.96 -10.65 3.99
C HIS A 56 1.08 -10.95 5.48
N GLY A 57 2.03 -10.30 6.14
CA GLY A 57 2.21 -10.35 7.59
C GLY A 57 1.27 -9.40 8.36
N VAL A 58 1.59 -9.20 9.64
CA VAL A 58 0.88 -8.26 10.51
C VAL A 58 1.32 -6.83 10.17
N PRO A 59 0.38 -5.87 9.98
CA PRO A 59 0.71 -4.46 9.81
C PRO A 59 1.39 -3.86 11.04
N GLU A 60 2.32 -2.94 10.80
CA GLU A 60 2.94 -2.09 11.82
C GLU A 60 2.52 -0.64 11.60
N ASN A 61 1.90 -0.03 12.62
CA ASN A 61 1.50 1.37 12.62
C ASN A 61 2.60 2.23 13.25
N ILE A 62 3.05 3.26 12.53
CA ILE A 62 4.11 4.16 12.95
C ILE A 62 3.61 5.60 12.82
N GLN A 63 3.50 6.31 13.93
CA GLN A 63 3.10 7.73 13.91
C GLN A 63 4.24 8.61 13.34
N ARG A 64 3.89 9.50 12.41
CA ARG A 64 4.78 10.49 11.79
C ARG A 64 4.06 11.82 11.65
N GLY A 65 4.28 12.73 12.59
CA GLY A 65 3.50 13.97 12.66
C GLY A 65 2.01 13.64 12.75
N ASP A 66 1.22 14.20 11.84
CA ASP A 66 -0.24 14.02 11.81
C ASP A 66 -0.70 12.77 11.05
N VAL A 67 0.20 12.03 10.38
CA VAL A 67 -0.15 10.81 9.64
C VAL A 67 0.32 9.55 10.36
N THR A 68 -0.38 8.45 10.15
CA THR A 68 0.07 7.12 10.53
C THR A 68 0.62 6.41 9.28
N VAL A 69 1.91 6.09 9.29
CA VAL A 69 2.53 5.24 8.27
C VAL A 69 2.25 3.79 8.66
N VAL A 70 1.72 3.01 7.72
CA VAL A 70 1.45 1.59 7.91
C VAL A 70 2.37 0.77 7.02
N ASN A 71 3.13 -0.13 7.64
CA ASN A 71 3.98 -1.09 6.94
C ASN A 71 3.34 -2.47 6.98
N VAL A 72 3.12 -3.07 5.81
CA VAL A 72 2.60 -4.43 5.68
C VAL A 72 3.66 -5.31 5.02
N PRO A 73 4.27 -6.27 5.74
CA PRO A 73 5.19 -7.23 5.14
C PRO A 73 4.48 -8.09 4.10
N LEU A 74 5.08 -8.30 2.93
CA LEU A 74 4.53 -9.11 1.85
C LEU A 74 5.37 -10.37 1.65
N GLN A 75 4.71 -11.53 1.57
CA GLN A 75 5.29 -12.74 1.03
C GLN A 75 4.98 -12.83 -0.47
N MET A 76 6.03 -12.88 -1.29
CA MET A 76 5.95 -12.98 -2.75
C MET A 76 6.76 -14.20 -3.21
N THR A 77 6.46 -14.75 -4.39
CA THR A 77 7.04 -16.03 -4.83
C THR A 77 8.55 -16.03 -5.03
N ARG A 78 9.20 -14.88 -5.27
CA ARG A 78 10.66 -14.81 -5.47
C ARG A 78 11.42 -14.23 -4.29
N ARG A 79 10.84 -13.24 -3.60
CA ARG A 79 11.44 -12.62 -2.40
C ARG A 79 10.42 -11.80 -1.62
N PRO A 80 10.58 -11.68 -0.30
CA PRO A 80 9.71 -10.82 0.50
C PRO A 80 9.86 -9.36 0.09
N GLY A 81 8.84 -8.58 0.40
CA GLY A 81 8.90 -7.15 0.29
C GLY A 81 7.88 -6.48 1.18
N GLN A 82 7.47 -5.27 0.85
CA GLN A 82 6.69 -4.44 1.75
C GLN A 82 5.72 -3.55 0.98
N PHE A 83 4.48 -3.54 1.44
CA PHE A 83 3.50 -2.54 1.08
C PHE A 83 3.52 -1.45 2.17
N ARG A 84 3.55 -0.20 1.76
CA ARG A 84 3.54 0.94 2.69
C ARG A 84 2.55 1.97 2.21
N LEU A 85 1.74 2.48 3.13
CA LEU A 85 0.94 3.68 2.90
C LEU A 85 0.96 4.63 4.10
N SER A 86 0.51 5.86 3.89
CA SER A 86 0.28 6.83 4.97
C SER A 86 -1.20 7.17 5.04
N VAL A 87 -1.80 7.06 6.22
CA VAL A 87 -3.19 7.38 6.49
C VAL A 87 -3.27 8.70 7.24
N GLN A 88 -4.12 9.61 6.76
CA GLN A 88 -4.43 10.88 7.41
C GLN A 88 -5.44 10.67 8.56
N PRO A 89 -5.61 11.65 9.47
CA PRO A 89 -6.58 11.53 10.58
C PRO A 89 -8.04 11.33 10.12
N ASP A 90 -8.37 11.79 8.91
CA ASP A 90 -9.69 11.62 8.29
C ASP A 90 -9.88 10.24 7.62
N GLY A 91 -8.85 9.38 7.65
CA GLY A 91 -8.86 8.04 7.07
C GLY A 91 -8.41 7.97 5.61
N THR A 92 -8.16 9.11 4.95
CA THR A 92 -7.72 9.11 3.55
C THR A 92 -6.24 8.75 3.42
N VAL A 93 -5.88 8.12 2.31
CA VAL A 93 -4.51 7.73 1.99
C VAL A 93 -3.78 8.89 1.33
N ALA A 94 -2.62 9.26 1.87
CA ALA A 94 -1.77 10.34 1.38
C ALA A 94 -0.53 9.86 0.61
N SER A 95 -0.12 8.60 0.79
CA SER A 95 0.95 7.98 0.00
C SER A 95 0.76 6.47 -0.06
N LEU A 96 1.28 5.82 -1.12
CA LEU A 96 1.35 4.37 -1.26
C LEU A 96 2.60 4.00 -2.05
N THR A 97 3.34 3.02 -1.56
CA THR A 97 4.57 2.52 -2.18
C THR A 97 4.73 1.02 -2.01
N PHE A 98 5.28 0.37 -3.05
CA PHE A 98 5.76 -1.01 -2.98
C PHE A 98 7.28 -1.00 -2.88
N LEU A 99 7.80 -1.67 -1.84
CA LEU A 99 9.19 -1.56 -1.42
C LEU A 99 9.82 -2.94 -1.27
N LYS A 100 11.16 -2.97 -1.24
CA LYS A 100 11.87 -4.08 -0.60
C LYS A 100 11.64 -4.03 0.91
N GLU A 101 11.77 -5.17 1.58
CA GLU A 101 11.69 -5.23 3.03
C GLU A 101 12.80 -4.40 3.70
N GLY A 102 12.51 -3.82 4.86
CA GLY A 102 13.49 -3.11 5.70
C GLY A 102 13.85 -1.71 5.23
N VAL A 103 13.14 -1.14 4.26
CA VAL A 103 13.28 0.28 3.91
C VAL A 103 12.85 1.13 5.12
N PRO A 104 13.68 2.06 5.65
CA PRO A 104 13.30 2.89 6.77
C PRO A 104 12.06 3.75 6.47
N VAL A 105 11.26 4.06 7.49
CA VAL A 105 10.21 5.08 7.38
C VAL A 105 10.88 6.45 7.39
N PRO A 106 10.59 7.33 6.40
CA PRO A 106 11.12 8.70 6.37
C PRO A 106 10.78 9.52 7.62
#